data_AF-A0A424ITK5-F1
#
_entry.id   AF-A0A424ITK5-F1
#
_cell.length_a   1.000
_cell.length_b   1.000
_cell.length_c   1.000
_cell.angle_alpha   90.00
_cell.angle_beta   90.00
_cell.angle_gamma   90.00
#
_symmetry.space_group_name_H-M   'P 1'
#
loop_
_entity.id
_entity.type
_entity.pdbx_description
1 polymer ?
#
loop_
_entity_poly.entity_id
_entity_poly.type
_entity_poly.pdbx_seq_one_letter_code
_entity_poly.pdbx_strand_id
1 'polypeptide(L)' 'FVGELVDVTGHLGGHNFQWAWSSGFVTGVNA' A
#
# COMPACT_ATOMS: atom_id res chain seq x y z
N PHE A 1 -3.10 -9.64 2.34
CA PHE A 1 -2.18 -9.20 1.28
C PHE A 1 -2.14 -7.69 1.27
N VAL A 2 -0.96 -7.07 1.26
CA VAL A 2 -0.80 -5.62 1.48
C VAL A 2 0.52 -5.09 0.93
N GLY A 3 0.61 -3.79 0.63
CA GLY A 3 1.83 -3.15 0.16
C GLY A 3 2.28 -3.63 -1.23
N GLU A 4 3.58 -3.55 -1.49
CA GLU A 4 4.21 -3.87 -2.79
C GLU A 4 4.13 -5.37 -3.16
N LEU A 5 3.81 -6.24 -2.20
CA LEU A 5 3.50 -7.64 -2.50
C LEU A 5 2.31 -7.77 -3.47
N VAL A 6 1.42 -6.78 -3.48
CA VAL A 6 0.28 -6.67 -4.39
C VAL A 6 0.73 -5.97 -5.67
N ASP A 7 0.23 -6.39 -6.82
CA ASP A 7 0.53 -5.82 -8.14
C ASP A 7 -0.07 -4.41 -8.32
N VAL A 8 0.50 -3.46 -7.60
CA VAL A 8 0.17 -2.04 -7.62
C VAL A 8 1.48 -1.29 -7.56
N THR A 9 1.82 -0.63 -8.67
CA THR A 9 3.01 0.22 -8.78
C THR A 9 2.61 1.68 -9.00
N GLY A 10 3.10 2.56 -8.14
CA GLY A 10 2.91 4.01 -8.25
C GLY A 10 4.04 4.70 -9.02
N HIS A 11 3.73 5.86 -9.59
CA HIS A 11 4.73 6.73 -10.21
C HIS A 11 5.77 7.24 -9.19
N LEU A 12 6.92 7.69 -9.67
CA LEU A 12 7.91 8.37 -8.83
C LEU A 12 7.27 9.56 -8.09
N GLY A 13 7.75 9.87 -6.89
CA GLY A 13 7.15 10.92 -6.04
C GLY A 13 6.43 10.41 -4.78
N GLY A 14 6.76 9.20 -4.31
CA GLY A 14 6.29 8.70 -3.01
C GLY A 14 4.95 7.96 -3.04
N HIS A 15 4.36 7.73 -4.22
CA HIS A 15 3.09 7.00 -4.35
C HIS A 15 3.15 5.56 -3.80
N ASN A 16 4.30 4.89 -3.93
CA ASN A 16 4.49 3.54 -3.35
C ASN A 16 4.48 3.57 -1.80
N PHE A 17 5.04 4.61 -1.19
CA PHE A 17 4.96 4.77 0.26
C PHE A 17 3.51 5.05 0.69
N GLN A 18 2.82 5.96 0.00
CA GLN A 18 1.41 6.21 0.28
C GLN A 18 0.56 4.93 0.14
N TRP A 19 0.80 4.12 -0.89
CA TRP A 19 0.15 2.83 -1.11
C TRP A 19 0.42 1.85 0.05
N ALA A 20 1.68 1.71 0.46
CA ALA A 20 2.05 0.83 1.57
C ALA A 20 1.34 1.23 2.87
N TRP A 21 1.28 2.52 3.19
CA TRP A 21 0.59 3.02 4.39
C TRP A 21 -0.91 2.83 4.33
N SER A 22 -1.55 3.23 3.22
CA SER A 22 -3.01 3.13 3.08
C SER A 22 -3.49 1.68 3.09
N SER A 23 -2.85 0.81 2.31
CA SER A 23 -3.21 -0.61 2.27
C SER A 23 -2.92 -1.31 3.60
N GLY A 24 -1.82 -0.93 4.27
CA GLY A 24 -1.46 -1.36 5.63
C GLY A 24 -2.54 -1.05 6.64
N PHE A 25 -3.01 0.21 6.65
CA PHE A 25 -4.09 0.66 7.51
C PHE A 25 -5.39 -0.14 7.27
N VAL A 26 -5.83 -0.27 6.01
CA VAL A 26 -7.05 -1.01 5.67
C VAL A 26 -6.96 -2.47 6.13
N THR A 27 -5.82 -3.12 5.91
CA THR A 27 -5.62 -4.49 6.40
C THR A 27 -5.67 -4.55 7.93
N GLY A 28 -5.02 -3.62 8.62
CA GLY A 28 -4.98 -3.59 10.08
C GLY A 28 -6.33 -3.37 10.75
N VAL A 29 -7.25 -2.63 10.12
CA VAL A 29 -8.60 -2.37 10.68
C VAL A 29 -9.67 -3.38 10.22
N ASN A 30 -9.33 -4.26 9.27
CA ASN A 30 -10.24 -5.28 8.72
C ASN A 30 -9.65 -6.71 8.82
N ALA A 31 -8.67 -6.92 9.70
CA ALA A 31 -8.03 -8.22 9.92
C ALA A 31 -8.92 -9.18 10.73
#